data_AF-A0A081CKV3-F1
#
_entry.id   AF-A0A081CKV3-F1
#
_cell.length_a   1.000
_cell.length_b   1.000
_cell.length_c   1.000
_cell.angle_alpha   90.00
_cell.angle_beta   90.00
_cell.angle_gamma   90.00
#
_symmetry.space_group_name_H-M   'P 1'
#
loop_
_entity.id
_entity.type
_entity.pdbx_description
1 polymer ?
#
loop_
_entity_poly.entity_id
_entity_poly.type
_entity_poly.pdbx_seq_one_letter_code
_entity_poly.pdbx_strand_id
1 'polypeptide(L)'
;MWNKTILIAALTLVTLPLPGVWAYRVPDNSVLWSQGSTLESAVTNLKGLIMDGIQRSQYEYPVPDKDAVELFFHDVFRQRQRAGTNPQFDITGLQWNMWYNRRARALHQKWTSELRAARTTGGLGGALAT
;
A
#
# COMPACT_ATOMS: atom_id res chain seq x y z
N MET A 1 1.12 -28.94 -43.57
CA MET A 1 1.94 -27.94 -42.86
C MET A 1 1.01 -26.95 -42.15
N TRP A 2 0.58 -27.27 -40.94
CA TRP A 2 -0.10 -26.41 -39.96
C TRP A 2 0.25 -27.06 -38.59
N ASN A 3 0.15 -26.36 -37.47
CA ASN A 3 0.46 -26.83 -36.09
C ASN A 3 1.79 -26.35 -35.47
N LYS A 4 2.34 -25.19 -35.86
CA LYS A 4 3.39 -24.53 -35.05
C LYS A 4 3.03 -23.13 -34.57
N THR A 5 2.06 -22.47 -35.21
CA THR A 5 1.70 -21.08 -34.91
C THR A 5 0.82 -20.90 -33.68
N ILE A 6 0.09 -21.94 -33.24
CA ILE A 6 -0.87 -21.83 -32.13
C ILE A 6 -0.18 -21.88 -30.75
N LEU A 7 0.99 -22.53 -30.65
CA LEU A 7 1.70 -22.68 -29.38
C LEU A 7 2.38 -21.39 -28.89
N ILE A 8 2.65 -20.44 -29.78
CA ILE A 8 3.32 -19.19 -29.41
C ILE A 8 2.31 -18.17 -28.84
N ALA A 9 1.04 -18.21 -29.29
CA ALA A 9 0.02 -17.27 -28.83
C ALA A 9 -0.43 -17.51 -27.37
N ALA A 10 -0.31 -18.75 -26.86
CA ALA A 10 -0.70 -19.10 -25.50
C ALA A 10 0.33 -18.68 -24.44
N LEU A 11 1.59 -18.42 -24.82
CA LEU A 11 2.66 -18.11 -23.87
C LEU A 11 2.82 -16.60 -23.59
N THR A 12 2.21 -15.74 -24.39
CA THR A 12 2.30 -14.27 -24.26
C THR A 12 1.25 -13.66 -23.32
N LEU A 13 0.32 -14.46 -22.77
CA LEU A 13 -0.86 -13.95 -22.06
C LEU A 13 -0.73 -13.88 -20.52
N VAL A 14 0.45 -13.68 -19.91
CA VAL A 14 0.51 -13.39 -18.46
C VAL A 14 1.70 -12.50 -18.09
N THR A 15 1.83 -11.33 -18.71
CA THR A 15 2.61 -10.22 -18.12
C THR A 15 1.83 -8.92 -18.24
N LEU A 16 0.54 -8.96 -17.87
CA LEU A 16 -0.13 -7.72 -17.51
C LEU A 16 0.59 -7.19 -16.28
N PRO A 17 1.26 -6.02 -16.34
CA PRO A 17 1.73 -5.39 -15.12
C PRO A 17 0.49 -5.15 -14.28
N LEU A 18 0.36 -5.90 -13.18
CA LEU A 18 -0.67 -5.64 -12.19
C LEU A 18 -0.60 -4.15 -11.90
N PRO A 19 -1.70 -3.39 -12.05
CA PRO A 19 -1.70 -1.98 -11.69
C PRO A 19 -1.19 -1.94 -10.26
N GLY A 20 0.02 -1.40 -10.10
CA GLY A 20 0.58 -1.18 -8.78
C GLY A 20 -0.48 -0.43 -8.00
N VAL A 21 -0.73 -0.82 -6.77
CA VAL A 21 -1.62 -0.04 -5.90
C VAL A 21 -0.89 1.27 -5.62
N TRP A 22 -1.03 2.24 -6.52
CA TRP A 22 -0.47 3.57 -6.39
C TRP A 22 -1.39 4.30 -5.43
N ALA A 23 -1.11 4.19 -4.14
CA ALA A 23 -1.72 5.08 -3.17
C ALA A 23 -1.34 6.52 -3.47
N TYR A 24 -2.19 7.46 -3.05
CA TYR A 24 -1.86 8.88 -3.15
C TYR A 24 -0.44 9.15 -2.61
N ARG A 25 0.37 9.82 -3.45
CA ARG A 25 1.79 10.07 -3.19
C ARG A 25 1.97 11.49 -2.66
N VAL A 26 2.44 11.58 -1.42
CA VAL A 26 2.84 12.86 -0.81
C VAL A 26 4.14 13.35 -1.47
N PRO A 27 4.38 14.66 -1.67
CA PRO A 27 5.67 15.14 -2.18
C PRO A 27 6.85 14.58 -1.40
N ASP A 28 7.82 13.96 -2.08
CA ASP A 28 8.87 13.17 -1.42
C ASP A 28 9.72 14.01 -0.43
N ASN A 29 9.88 15.30 -0.71
CA ASN A 29 10.65 16.26 0.07
C ASN A 29 9.83 16.99 1.15
N SER A 30 8.53 16.73 1.29
CA SER A 30 7.75 17.36 2.36
C SER A 30 8.17 16.81 3.72
N VAL A 31 8.49 17.68 4.67
CA VAL A 31 8.75 17.29 6.06
C VAL A 31 7.41 17.07 6.76
N LEU A 32 7.18 15.82 7.17
CA LEU A 32 5.96 15.40 7.86
C LEU A 32 6.07 15.58 9.37
N TRP A 33 7.27 15.31 9.90
CA TRP A 33 7.62 15.52 11.30
C TRP A 33 9.09 15.88 11.39
N SER A 34 9.42 16.83 12.25
CA SER A 34 10.78 17.25 12.60
C SER A 34 10.97 17.15 14.11
N GLN A 35 12.22 17.11 14.57
CA GLN A 35 12.52 17.14 15.99
C GLN A 35 11.87 18.35 16.68
N GLY A 36 11.19 18.11 17.80
CA GLY A 36 10.47 19.13 18.55
C GLY A 36 8.99 19.28 18.15
N SER A 37 8.57 18.68 17.04
CA SER A 37 7.15 18.60 16.67
C SER A 37 6.42 17.55 17.51
N THR A 38 5.15 17.80 17.82
CA THR A 38 4.29 16.79 18.46
C THR A 38 3.84 15.74 17.44
N LEU A 39 3.54 14.53 17.92
CA LEU A 39 2.95 13.48 17.07
C LEU A 39 1.61 13.94 16.48
N GLU A 40 0.78 14.62 17.27
CA GLU A 40 -0.51 15.15 16.84
C GLU A 40 -0.38 16.14 15.67
N SER A 41 0.60 17.05 15.76
CA SER A 41 0.89 18.00 14.68
C SER A 41 1.31 17.26 13.40
N ALA A 42 2.14 16.23 13.50
CA ALA A 42 2.57 15.46 12.33
C ALA A 42 1.47 14.60 11.71
N VAL A 43 0.61 13.98 12.53
CA VAL A 43 -0.59 13.28 12.05
C VAL A 43 -1.50 14.25 11.31
N THR A 44 -1.74 15.44 11.87
CA THR A 44 -2.57 16.48 11.26
C THR A 44 -1.97 16.97 9.94
N ASN A 45 -0.66 17.23 9.92
CA ASN A 45 0.08 17.66 8.72
C ASN A 45 -0.04 16.62 7.59
N LEU A 46 0.25 15.35 7.89
CA LEU A 46 0.17 14.29 6.88
C LEU A 46 -1.27 14.07 6.39
N LYS A 47 -2.27 14.09 7.27
CA LYS A 47 -3.69 14.02 6.88
C LYS A 47 -4.07 15.18 5.95
N GLY A 48 -3.64 16.40 6.27
CA GLY A 48 -3.84 17.57 5.42
C GLY A 48 -3.25 17.38 4.03
N LEU A 49 -1.98 16.96 3.95
CA LEU A 49 -1.31 16.70 2.66
C LEU A 49 -2.00 15.60 1.83
N ILE A 50 -2.58 14.60 2.48
CA ILE A 50 -3.36 13.54 1.83
C ILE A 50 -4.69 14.09 1.30
N MET A 51 -5.42 14.84 2.13
CA MET A 51 -6.72 15.43 1.75
C MET A 51 -6.57 16.46 0.63
N ASP A 52 -5.61 17.38 0.74
CA ASP A 52 -5.28 18.35 -0.30
C ASP A 52 -4.94 17.64 -1.62
N GLY A 53 -4.21 16.54 -1.51
CA GLY A 53 -3.89 15.65 -2.61
C GLY A 53 -5.10 15.08 -3.32
N ILE A 54 -6.02 14.50 -2.55
CA ILE A 54 -7.26 13.92 -3.05
C ILE A 54 -8.13 15.00 -3.69
N GLN A 55 -8.20 16.20 -3.11
CA GLN A 55 -8.98 17.30 -3.67
C GLN A 55 -8.39 17.82 -5.00
N ARG A 56 -7.06 17.85 -5.13
CA ARG A 56 -6.38 18.34 -6.34
C ARG A 56 -6.28 17.30 -7.45
N SER A 57 -6.26 16.02 -7.10
CA SER A 57 -6.18 14.94 -8.08
C SER A 57 -7.58 14.52 -8.52
N GLN A 58 -7.87 14.68 -9.82
CA GLN A 58 -9.08 14.09 -10.45
C GLN A 58 -9.00 12.56 -10.55
N TYR A 59 -7.95 11.95 -10.02
CA TYR A 59 -7.66 10.52 -10.15
C TYR A 59 -8.00 9.76 -8.88
N GLU A 60 -8.55 8.58 -9.12
CA GLU A 60 -9.04 7.53 -8.22
C GLU A 60 -7.90 6.89 -7.42
N TYR A 61 -7.09 7.70 -6.75
CA TYR A 61 -6.06 7.18 -5.85
C TYR A 61 -6.74 6.55 -4.64
N PRO A 62 -6.40 5.30 -4.27
CA PRO A 62 -6.96 4.66 -3.10
C PRO A 62 -6.60 5.50 -1.87
N VAL A 63 -7.65 5.99 -1.22
CA VAL A 63 -7.55 6.72 0.05
C VAL A 63 -6.93 5.78 1.08
N PRO A 64 -5.91 6.23 1.83
CA PRO A 64 -5.32 5.43 2.87
C PRO A 64 -6.37 4.91 3.87
N ASP A 65 -6.15 3.71 4.42
CA ASP A 65 -6.99 3.20 5.49
C ASP A 65 -6.99 4.17 6.69
N LYS A 66 -8.12 4.23 7.43
CA LYS A 66 -8.36 5.30 8.42
C LYS A 66 -7.23 5.47 9.45
N ASP A 67 -6.55 4.36 9.79
CA ASP A 67 -5.53 4.28 10.82
C ASP A 67 -4.10 4.29 10.24
N ALA A 68 -3.95 4.41 8.91
CA ALA A 68 -2.66 4.29 8.24
C ALA A 68 -1.65 5.33 8.70
N VAL A 69 -2.10 6.55 8.91
CA VAL A 69 -1.26 7.69 9.30
C VAL A 69 -0.69 7.48 10.70
N GLU A 70 -1.54 7.09 11.65
CA GLU A 70 -1.15 6.81 13.02
C GLU A 70 -0.22 5.60 13.10
N LEU A 71 -0.54 4.53 12.37
CA LEU A 71 0.28 3.32 12.30
C LEU A 71 1.66 3.61 11.70
N PHE A 72 1.74 4.46 10.68
CA PHE A 72 3.01 4.87 10.09
C PHE A 72 3.93 5.52 11.12
N PHE A 73 3.45 6.56 11.80
CA PHE A 73 4.27 7.24 12.79
C PHE A 73 4.65 6.30 13.93
N HIS A 74 3.71 5.49 14.41
CA HIS A 74 3.98 4.50 15.46
C HIS A 74 5.08 3.51 15.06
N ASP A 75 5.05 2.99 13.83
CA ASP A 75 6.07 2.07 13.32
C ASP A 75 7.44 2.75 13.18
N VAL A 76 7.47 3.97 12.64
CA VAL A 76 8.72 4.74 12.48
C VAL A 76 9.33 5.05 13.84
N PHE A 77 8.56 5.55 14.80
CA PHE A 77 9.06 5.83 16.15
C PHE A 77 9.55 4.56 16.85
N ARG A 78 8.79 3.46 16.75
CA ARG A 78 9.21 2.16 17.32
C ARG A 78 10.50 1.64 16.69
N GLN A 79 10.64 1.72 15.37
CA GLN A 79 11.85 1.28 14.67
C GLN A 79 13.07 2.11 15.10
N ARG A 80 12.90 3.43 15.24
CA ARG A 80 13.94 4.36 15.68
C ARG A 80 14.36 4.12 17.13
N GLN A 81 13.39 3.89 18.02
CA GLN A 81 13.68 3.51 19.42
C GLN A 81 14.53 2.23 19.49
N ARG A 82 14.21 1.22 18.68
CA ARG A 82 14.99 -0.03 18.61
C ARG A 82 16.38 0.15 18.03
N ALA A 83 16.55 1.08 17.08
CA ALA A 83 17.82 1.34 16.43
C ALA A 83 18.80 2.15 17.29
N GLY A 84 18.38 2.68 18.44
CA GLY A 84 19.23 3.51 19.31
C GLY A 84 19.73 4.80 18.63
N THR A 85 19.10 5.24 17.53
CA THR A 85 19.54 6.40 16.76
C THR A 85 19.16 7.73 17.42
N ASN A 86 20.09 8.69 17.39
CA ASN A 86 20.01 10.06 17.93
C ASN A 86 18.79 10.86 17.37
N PRO A 87 18.27 11.88 18.09
CA PRO A 87 16.93 12.45 17.91
C PRO A 87 16.79 13.52 16.81
N GLN A 88 17.85 13.82 16.05
CA GLN A 88 17.80 14.75 14.92
C GLN A 88 17.51 13.98 13.63
N PHE A 89 16.24 13.76 13.35
CA PHE A 89 15.81 13.24 12.06
C PHE A 89 14.49 13.86 11.64
N ASP A 90 14.34 13.99 10.33
CA ASP A 90 13.07 14.33 9.72
C ASP A 90 12.39 13.06 9.19
N ILE A 91 11.08 13.01 9.37
CA ILE A 91 10.21 12.06 8.68
C ILE A 91 9.67 12.77 7.45
N THR A 92 9.93 12.22 6.27
CA THR A 92 9.59 12.86 5.00
C THR A 92 8.47 12.14 4.25
N GLY A 93 7.89 12.82 3.25
CA GLY A 93 6.90 12.25 2.35
C GLY A 93 7.39 10.98 1.66
N LEU A 94 8.68 10.90 1.31
CA LEU A 94 9.28 9.68 0.75
C LEU A 94 9.15 8.48 1.70
N GLN A 95 9.41 8.69 3.00
CA GLN A 95 9.31 7.61 3.99
C GLN A 95 7.87 7.11 4.12
N TRP A 96 6.90 8.02 4.12
CA TRP A 96 5.47 7.69 4.06
C TRP A 96 5.14 6.87 2.81
N ASN A 97 5.50 7.37 1.62
CA ASN A 97 5.20 6.72 0.35
C ASN A 97 5.76 5.29 0.30
N MET A 98 7.01 5.11 0.75
CA MET A 98 7.63 3.78 0.80
C MET A 98 6.94 2.85 1.80
N TRP A 99 6.58 3.36 2.99
CA TRP A 99 5.89 2.57 4.01
C TRP A 99 4.49 2.17 3.54
N TYR A 100 3.71 3.12 3.03
CA TYR A 100 2.34 2.88 2.62
C TYR A 100 2.27 1.96 1.39
N ASN A 101 3.18 2.08 0.42
CA ASN A 101 3.25 1.14 -0.71
C ASN A 101 3.57 -0.30 -0.28
N ARG A 102 4.29 -0.51 0.83
CA ARG A 102 4.48 -1.87 1.38
C ARG A 102 3.20 -2.36 2.06
N ARG A 103 2.55 -1.51 2.85
CA ARG A 103 1.27 -1.81 3.51
C ARG A 103 0.17 -2.15 2.51
N ALA A 104 -0.03 -1.32 1.50
CA ALA A 104 -1.03 -1.51 0.47
C ALA A 104 -0.85 -2.85 -0.28
N ARG A 105 0.41 -3.21 -0.60
CA ARG A 105 0.73 -4.52 -1.17
C ARG A 105 0.39 -5.68 -0.23
N ALA A 106 0.73 -5.57 1.05
CA ALA A 106 0.41 -6.59 2.04
C ALA A 106 -1.11 -6.77 2.23
N LEU A 107 -1.85 -5.66 2.26
CA LEU A 107 -3.32 -5.67 2.30
C LEU A 107 -3.90 -6.35 1.06
N HIS A 108 -3.43 -5.99 -0.14
CA HIS A 108 -3.86 -6.62 -1.38
C HIS A 108 -3.60 -8.13 -1.39
N GLN A 109 -2.41 -8.56 -0.97
CA GLN A 109 -2.08 -9.98 -0.85
C GLN A 109 -2.98 -10.70 0.15
N LYS A 110 -3.25 -10.10 1.31
CA LYS A 110 -4.17 -10.66 2.31
C LYS A 110 -5.57 -10.86 1.73
N TRP A 111 -6.15 -9.81 1.14
CA TRP A 111 -7.47 -9.89 0.51
C TRP A 111 -7.55 -10.96 -0.58
N THR A 112 -6.55 -11.02 -1.47
CA THR A 112 -6.52 -12.05 -2.52
C THR A 112 -6.40 -13.47 -1.96
N SER A 113 -5.69 -13.65 -0.84
CA SER A 113 -5.58 -14.95 -0.17
C SER A 113 -6.89 -15.38 0.49
N GLU A 114 -7.60 -14.45 1.13
CA GLU A 114 -8.89 -14.70 1.77
C GLU A 114 -9.97 -15.04 0.74
N LEU A 115 -10.02 -14.30 -0.37
CA LEU A 115 -10.93 -14.59 -1.49
C LEU A 115 -10.66 -15.97 -2.10
N ARG A 116 -9.39 -16.35 -2.25
CA ARG A 116 -9.01 -17.68 -2.75
C ARG A 116 -9.45 -18.78 -1.78
N ALA A 117 -9.23 -18.59 -0.49
CA ALA A 117 -9.63 -19.54 0.56
C ALA A 117 -11.16 -19.70 0.61
N ALA A 118 -11.92 -18.61 0.57
CA ALA A 118 -13.38 -18.63 0.55
C ALA A 118 -13.92 -19.40 -0.68
N ARG A 119 -13.30 -19.24 -1.84
CA ARG A 119 -13.67 -19.98 -3.07
C ARG A 119 -13.39 -21.48 -2.95
N THR A 120 -12.28 -21.88 -2.34
CA THR A 120 -11.95 -23.29 -2.14
C THR A 120 -12.87 -23.98 -1.12
N THR A 121 -13.25 -23.28 -0.04
CA THR A 121 -14.13 -23.83 0.99
C THR A 121 -15.59 -23.88 0.54
N GLY A 122 -16.05 -22.87 -0.22
CA GLY A 122 -17.39 -22.87 -0.82
C GLY A 122 -17.55 -23.86 -1.98
N GLY A 123 -16.47 -24.19 -2.70
CA GLY A 123 -16.48 -25.17 -3.78
C GLY A 123 -16.60 -26.63 -3.34
N LEU A 124 -16.19 -26.95 -2.10
CA LEU A 124 -16.28 -28.32 -1.56
C LEU A 124 -17.70 -28.68 -1.05
N GLY A 125 -18.57 -27.69 -0.83
CA GLY A 125 -19.98 -27.93 -0.45
C GLY A 125 -20.89 -28.34 -1.61
N GLY A 126 -20.46 -28.11 -2.87
CA GLY A 126 -21.24 -28.47 -4.07
C GLY A 126 -20.90 -29.83 -4.67
N ALA A 127 -19.86 -30.51 -4.19
CA ALA A 127 -19.35 -31.76 -4.78
C ALA A 127 -19.81 -33.04 -4.05
N LEU A 128 -20.69 -32.94 -3.04
CA LEU A 128 -21.22 -34.07 -2.29
C LEU A 128 -22.75 -34.26 -2.45
N ALA A 129 -23.34 -33.67 -3.48
CA ALA A 129 -24.74 -33.87 -3.85
C ALA A 129 -24.85 -34.33 -5.31
N THR A 130 -24.36 -35.54 -5.59
CA THR A 130 -24.74 -36.33 -6.77
C THR A 130 -24.83 -37.78 -6.37
#